data_AF-A0A4P5VHC2-F1
#
_entry.id   AF-A0A4P5VHC2-F1
#
_cell.length_a   1.000
_cell.length_b   1.000
_cell.length_c   1.000
_cell.angle_alpha   90.00
_cell.angle_beta   90.00
_cell.angle_gamma   90.00
#
_symmetry.space_group_name_H-M   'P 1'
#
loop_
_entity.id
_entity.type
_entity.pdbx_description
1 polymer ?
#
loop_
_entity_poly.entity_id
_entity_poly.type
_entity_poly.pdbx_seq_one_letter_code
_entity_poly.pdbx_strand_id
1 'polypeptide(L)'
;MGQGLASGIAQAPGAAMDKAFRPESPQGFRRRQSLSRPVRLIAAPGRDQVAEVISATYRQLLNRDLYVAERLSDAESQLNDGQIDVAGFVALVASNDLFLNRLNQLAPLRAASGAYLALLGRAPQPAEASRFLATRVRSGLPTAIAEILDSPDYASAFARDTVPYWRGLETSNGIPLATVNKTAALYGGNAALKPNPKSAA
;
A
#
# COMPACT_ATOMS: atom_id res chain seq x y z
N MET A 1 45.27 -22.74 26.48
CA MET A 1 45.11 -22.11 25.16
C MET A 1 44.43 -23.11 24.26
N GLY A 2 43.25 -22.80 23.71
CA GLY A 2 42.50 -23.71 22.85
C GLY A 2 41.09 -23.17 22.59
N GLN A 3 40.99 -22.14 21.75
CA GLN A 3 39.71 -21.63 21.24
C GLN A 3 39.18 -22.59 20.18
N GLY A 4 38.04 -23.22 20.44
CA GLY A 4 37.27 -23.96 19.45
C GLY A 4 36.52 -22.98 18.55
N LEU A 5 36.94 -22.91 17.29
CA LEU A 5 36.29 -22.13 16.24
C LEU A 5 34.96 -22.78 15.87
N ALA A 6 33.85 -22.09 16.12
CA ALA A 6 32.53 -22.48 15.65
C ALA A 6 32.51 -22.40 14.12
N SER A 7 32.60 -23.55 13.47
CA SER A 7 32.45 -23.71 12.02
C SER A 7 31.01 -23.36 11.63
N GLY A 8 30.83 -22.18 11.03
CA GLY A 8 29.59 -21.78 10.39
C GLY A 8 29.18 -22.80 9.32
N ILE A 9 27.93 -23.23 9.37
CA ILE A 9 27.35 -24.23 8.48
C ILE A 9 27.37 -23.64 7.05
N ALA A 10 28.33 -24.04 6.23
CA ALA A 10 28.40 -23.63 4.83
C ALA A 10 27.19 -24.23 4.09
N GLN A 11 26.27 -23.39 3.63
CA GLN A 11 25.17 -23.81 2.76
C GLN A 11 25.75 -24.37 1.46
N ALA A 12 25.29 -25.56 1.07
CA ALA A 12 25.72 -26.21 -0.16
C ALA A 12 25.54 -25.27 -1.37
N PRO A 13 26.47 -25.25 -2.34
CA PRO A 13 26.49 -24.28 -3.44
C PRO A 13 25.21 -24.29 -4.31
N GLY A 14 24.44 -25.39 -4.29
CA GLY A 14 23.14 -25.50 -4.97
C GLY A 14 21.92 -25.08 -4.14
N ALA A 15 22.04 -24.91 -2.82
CA ALA A 15 20.90 -24.63 -1.94
C ALA A 15 20.31 -23.21 -2.14
N ALA A 16 21.16 -22.25 -2.51
CA ALA A 16 20.72 -20.91 -2.88
C ALA A 16 19.96 -20.91 -4.22
N MET A 17 20.43 -21.71 -5.20
CA MET A 17 19.72 -21.90 -6.47
C MET A 17 18.40 -22.66 -6.26
N ASP A 18 18.37 -23.73 -5.48
CA ASP A 18 17.14 -24.49 -5.19
C ASP A 18 16.08 -23.64 -4.48
N LYS A 19 16.49 -22.73 -3.57
CA LYS A 19 15.59 -21.72 -2.99
C LYS A 19 15.08 -20.70 -4.02
N ALA A 20 15.89 -20.33 -5.01
CA ALA A 20 15.50 -19.37 -6.06
C ALA A 20 14.56 -19.99 -7.12
N PHE A 21 14.68 -21.30 -7.37
CA PHE A 21 13.81 -22.04 -8.30
C PHE A 21 12.49 -22.49 -7.70
N ARG A 22 12.33 -22.45 -6.37
CA ARG A 22 11.02 -22.65 -5.75
C ARG A 22 10.12 -21.49 -6.17
N PRO A 23 8.99 -21.75 -6.85
CA PRO A 23 8.00 -20.72 -7.01
C PRO A 23 7.58 -20.32 -5.59
N GLU A 24 7.88 -19.08 -5.18
CA GLU A 24 7.39 -18.55 -3.92
C GLU A 24 5.87 -18.73 -3.95
N SER A 25 5.35 -19.68 -3.17
CA SER A 25 3.92 -19.89 -3.06
C SER A 25 3.34 -18.56 -2.60
N PRO A 26 2.50 -17.87 -3.40
CA PRO A 26 2.12 -16.50 -3.09
C PRO A 26 1.28 -16.51 -1.83
N GLN A 27 1.92 -16.26 -0.69
CA GLN A 27 1.30 -16.40 0.63
C GLN A 27 0.08 -15.48 0.74
N GLY A 28 0.06 -14.38 -0.03
CA GLY A 28 -1.07 -13.45 -0.10
C GLY A 28 -2.38 -14.09 -0.55
N PHE A 29 -2.37 -15.15 -1.36
CA PHE A 29 -3.61 -15.84 -1.75
C PHE A 29 -4.28 -16.59 -0.59
N ARG A 30 -3.50 -17.12 0.35
CA ARG A 30 -4.02 -17.76 1.57
C ARG A 30 -4.55 -16.74 2.59
N ARG A 31 -4.03 -15.51 2.57
CA ARG A 31 -4.42 -14.42 3.48
C ARG A 31 -5.59 -13.56 2.96
N ARG A 32 -6.25 -13.95 1.87
CA ARG A 32 -7.41 -13.24 1.30
C ARG A 32 -8.57 -13.07 2.29
N GLN A 33 -8.76 -14.02 3.22
CA GLN A 33 -9.83 -13.94 4.22
C GLN A 33 -9.64 -12.81 5.24
N SER A 34 -8.41 -12.27 5.39
CA SER A 34 -8.14 -11.14 6.28
C SER A 34 -8.22 -9.77 5.61
N LEU A 35 -8.62 -9.69 4.33
CA LEU A 35 -8.68 -8.41 3.63
C LEU A 35 -9.67 -7.47 4.30
N SER A 36 -9.27 -6.21 4.46
CA SER A 36 -10.11 -5.16 5.02
C SER A 36 -11.38 -5.02 4.18
N ARG A 37 -12.54 -5.07 4.83
CA ARG A 37 -13.83 -4.81 4.18
C ARG A 37 -13.81 -3.39 3.58
N PRO A 38 -14.30 -3.19 2.35
CA PRO A 38 -14.33 -1.85 1.75
C PRO A 38 -15.18 -0.92 2.60
N VAL A 39 -14.55 0.15 3.11
CA VAL A 39 -15.22 1.19 3.89
C VAL A 39 -15.70 2.27 2.92
N ARG A 40 -16.99 2.57 2.96
CA ARG A 40 -17.65 3.56 2.12
C ARG A 40 -18.33 4.60 2.99
N LEU A 41 -18.24 5.85 2.59
CA LEU A 41 -19.03 6.93 3.16
C LEU A 41 -20.40 6.92 2.47
N ILE A 42 -21.48 6.74 3.22
CA ILE A 42 -22.86 6.80 2.69
C ILE A 42 -23.40 8.22 2.80
N ALA A 43 -24.46 8.54 2.04
CA ALA A 43 -25.17 9.81 2.21
C ALA A 43 -25.71 9.95 3.64
N ALA A 44 -25.36 11.06 4.31
CA ALA A 44 -25.57 11.31 5.74
C ALA A 44 -24.79 10.35 6.68
N PRO A 45 -23.44 10.41 6.66
CA PRO A 45 -22.63 9.55 7.51
C PRO A 45 -22.75 9.95 8.99
N GLY A 46 -22.81 8.95 9.87
CA GLY A 46 -22.64 9.18 11.30
C GLY A 46 -21.18 9.57 11.62
N ARG A 47 -20.96 10.29 12.73
CA ARG A 47 -19.59 10.67 13.17
C ARG A 47 -18.65 9.47 13.29
N ASP A 48 -19.17 8.33 13.75
CA ASP A 48 -18.40 7.10 13.88
C ASP A 48 -17.95 6.54 12.51
N GLN A 49 -18.76 6.71 11.48
CA GLN A 49 -18.42 6.26 10.12
C GLN A 49 -17.36 7.15 9.49
N VAL A 50 -17.43 8.46 9.72
CA VAL A 50 -16.37 9.40 9.28
C VAL A 50 -15.05 9.04 9.97
N ALA A 51 -15.08 8.78 11.29
CA ALA A 51 -13.89 8.35 12.03
C ALA A 51 -13.33 7.01 11.51
N GLU A 52 -14.20 6.06 11.15
CA GLU A 52 -13.80 4.80 10.53
C GLU A 52 -13.11 5.03 9.18
N VAL A 53 -13.66 5.90 8.32
CA VAL A 53 -13.08 6.28 7.02
C VAL A 53 -11.71 6.92 7.19
N ILE A 54 -11.55 7.84 8.15
CA ILE A 54 -10.27 8.49 8.46
C ILE A 54 -9.23 7.43 8.87
N SER A 55 -9.56 6.59 9.85
CA SER A 55 -8.65 5.53 10.31
C SER A 55 -8.36 4.50 9.22
N ALA A 56 -9.35 4.11 8.41
CA ALA A 56 -9.15 3.21 7.28
C ALA A 56 -8.20 3.81 6.24
N THR A 57 -8.32 5.10 5.94
CA THR A 57 -7.45 5.80 4.98
C THR A 57 -6.01 5.83 5.46
N TYR A 58 -5.76 6.19 6.73
CA TYR A 58 -4.40 6.17 7.28
C TYR A 58 -3.80 4.76 7.30
N ARG A 59 -4.57 3.76 7.72
CA ARG A 59 -4.11 2.36 7.70
C ARG A 59 -3.78 1.89 6.29
N GLN A 60 -4.54 2.31 5.29
CA GLN A 60 -4.29 1.93 3.90
C GLN A 60 -3.06 2.64 3.32
N LEU A 61 -2.94 3.96 3.48
CA LEU A 61 -1.89 4.75 2.84
C LEU A 61 -0.56 4.68 3.60
N LEU A 62 -0.60 4.64 4.93
CA LEU A 62 0.59 4.72 5.78
C LEU A 62 0.96 3.37 6.42
N ASN A 63 0.13 2.34 6.25
CA ASN A 63 0.28 1.04 6.90
C ASN A 63 0.41 1.11 8.42
N ARG A 64 -0.10 2.18 9.04
CA ARG A 64 -0.12 2.38 10.50
C ARG A 64 -1.23 3.36 10.87
N ASP A 65 -1.67 3.29 12.12
CA ASP A 65 -2.47 4.36 12.71
C ASP A 65 -1.55 5.55 13.06
N LEU A 66 -2.05 6.77 12.88
CA LEU A 66 -1.30 7.99 13.17
C LEU A 66 -1.44 8.40 14.63
N TYR A 67 -0.36 8.97 15.19
CA TYR A 67 -0.42 9.65 16.47
C TYR A 67 -1.17 10.97 16.33
N VAL A 68 -1.79 11.47 17.41
CA VAL A 68 -2.60 12.71 17.40
C VAL A 68 -1.85 13.90 16.78
N ALA A 69 -0.54 14.03 17.02
CA ALA A 69 0.28 15.11 16.47
C ALA A 69 0.61 14.97 14.98
N GLU A 70 0.49 13.77 14.42
CA GLU A 70 0.74 13.50 12.99
C GLU A 70 -0.56 13.57 12.15
N ARG A 71 -1.72 13.71 12.80
CA ARG A 71 -3.02 13.75 12.13
C ARG A 71 -3.22 15.05 11.37
N LEU A 72 -3.91 14.96 10.25
CA LEU A 72 -4.22 16.10 9.40
C LEU A 72 -5.54 16.72 9.84
N SER A 73 -5.52 17.41 10.99
CA SER A 73 -6.72 17.98 11.64
C SER A 73 -7.60 18.77 10.69
N ASP A 74 -7.01 19.61 9.84
CA ASP A 74 -7.75 20.43 8.87
C ASP A 74 -8.48 19.59 7.82
N ALA A 75 -7.81 18.54 7.30
CA ALA A 75 -8.40 17.63 6.32
C ALA A 75 -9.50 16.76 6.95
N GLU A 76 -9.31 16.34 8.21
CA GLU A 76 -10.33 15.60 8.96
C GLU A 76 -11.58 16.44 9.22
N SER A 77 -11.41 17.71 9.60
CA SER A 77 -12.52 18.66 9.77
C SER A 77 -13.26 18.89 8.45
N GLN A 78 -12.54 19.11 7.35
CA GLN A 78 -13.17 19.27 6.03
C GLN A 78 -13.98 18.04 5.61
N LEU A 79 -13.50 16.83 5.90
CA LEU A 79 -14.24 15.60 5.61
C LEU A 79 -15.47 15.46 6.52
N ASN A 80 -15.36 15.82 7.79
CA ASN A 80 -16.45 15.75 8.76
C ASN A 80 -17.57 16.76 8.45
N ASP A 81 -17.21 17.94 7.94
CA ASP A 81 -18.14 18.98 7.52
C ASP A 81 -18.67 18.76 6.07
N GLY A 82 -18.23 17.69 5.40
CA GLY A 82 -18.64 17.35 4.04
C GLY A 82 -18.14 18.32 2.96
N GLN A 83 -17.10 19.11 3.26
CA GLN A 83 -16.47 20.03 2.30
C GLN A 83 -15.64 19.29 1.25
N ILE A 84 -15.07 18.14 1.63
CA ILE A 84 -14.32 17.25 0.74
C ILE A 84 -14.94 15.86 0.76
N ASP A 85 -14.80 15.15 -0.36
CA ASP A 85 -15.17 13.74 -0.48
C ASP A 85 -14.01 12.82 -0.01
N VAL A 86 -14.26 11.51 0.03
CA VAL A 86 -13.25 10.53 0.45
C VAL A 86 -12.06 10.54 -0.50
N ALA A 87 -12.30 10.71 -1.81
CA ALA A 87 -11.23 10.84 -2.80
C ALA A 87 -10.35 12.08 -2.56
N GLY A 88 -10.95 13.23 -2.25
CA GLY A 88 -10.24 14.45 -1.89
C GLY A 88 -9.44 14.29 -0.59
N PHE A 89 -10.02 13.63 0.42
CA PHE A 89 -9.30 13.31 1.64
C PHE A 89 -8.08 12.41 1.36
N VAL A 90 -8.25 11.34 0.57
CA VAL A 90 -7.13 10.48 0.15
C VAL A 90 -6.06 11.27 -0.59
N ALA A 91 -6.44 12.21 -1.45
CA ALA A 91 -5.48 13.07 -2.16
C ALA A 91 -4.66 13.97 -1.23
N LEU A 92 -5.30 14.54 -0.19
CA LEU A 92 -4.61 15.32 0.84
C LEU A 92 -3.65 14.46 1.65
N VAL A 93 -4.07 13.25 2.06
CA VAL A 93 -3.20 12.32 2.79
C VAL A 93 -2.03 11.85 1.92
N ALA A 94 -2.26 11.57 0.64
CA ALA A 94 -1.24 11.13 -0.31
C ALA A 94 -0.26 12.25 -0.70
N SER A 95 -0.66 13.51 -0.57
CA SER A 95 0.22 14.67 -0.83
C SER A 95 1.01 15.09 0.42
N ASN A 96 0.69 14.56 1.59
CA ASN A 96 1.36 14.90 2.83
C ASN A 96 2.79 14.32 2.91
N ASP A 97 3.67 15.04 3.61
CA ASP A 97 5.07 14.67 3.79
C ASP A 97 5.27 13.27 4.39
N LEU A 98 4.36 12.81 5.26
CA LEU A 98 4.43 11.46 5.83
C LEU A 98 4.40 10.37 4.75
N PHE A 99 3.51 10.50 3.78
CA PHE A 99 3.39 9.53 2.69
C PHE A 99 4.54 9.69 1.69
N LEU A 100 4.90 10.93 1.34
CA LEU A 100 5.99 11.23 0.43
C LEU A 100 7.34 10.73 0.97
N ASN A 101 7.64 10.99 2.25
CA ASN A 101 8.87 10.54 2.89
C ASN A 101 8.97 9.03 2.95
N ARG A 102 7.85 8.34 3.27
CA ARG A 102 7.78 6.88 3.22
C ARG A 102 8.17 6.34 1.85
N LEU A 103 7.65 6.92 0.77
CA LEU A 103 7.96 6.49 -0.59
C LEU A 103 9.38 6.88 -1.02
N ASN A 104 9.90 8.01 -0.54
CA ASN A 104 11.27 8.45 -0.82
C ASN A 104 12.33 7.56 -0.17
N GLN A 105 12.04 6.94 0.96
CA GLN A 105 12.94 5.97 1.62
C GLN A 105 13.04 4.62 0.86
N LEU A 106 12.15 4.35 -0.08
CA LEU A 106 12.13 3.11 -0.86
C LEU A 106 12.93 3.25 -2.16
N ALA A 107 13.55 2.15 -2.57
CA ALA A 107 14.16 2.04 -3.91
C ALA A 107 13.12 2.40 -5.00
N PRO A 108 13.51 3.02 -6.14
CA PRO A 108 12.56 3.59 -7.10
C PRO A 108 11.42 2.66 -7.54
N LEU A 109 11.74 1.40 -7.90
CA LEU A 109 10.74 0.39 -8.28
C LEU A 109 9.84 -0.05 -7.12
N ARG A 110 10.37 -0.05 -5.89
CA ARG A 110 9.59 -0.32 -4.68
C ARG A 110 8.70 0.86 -4.31
N ALA A 111 9.13 2.09 -4.54
CA ALA A 111 8.31 3.28 -4.37
C ALA A 111 7.10 3.25 -5.33
N ALA A 112 7.32 2.90 -6.61
CA ALA A 112 6.23 2.71 -7.57
C ALA A 112 5.25 1.62 -7.09
N SER A 113 5.78 0.46 -6.67
CA SER A 113 4.93 -0.63 -6.16
C SER A 113 4.17 -0.22 -4.90
N GLY A 114 4.80 0.50 -3.97
CA GLY A 114 4.19 0.99 -2.74
C GLY A 114 3.07 2.00 -3.01
N ALA A 115 3.28 2.93 -3.94
CA ALA A 115 2.27 3.92 -4.32
C ALA A 115 1.02 3.26 -4.93
N TYR A 116 1.20 2.34 -5.88
CA TYR A 116 0.09 1.62 -6.50
C TYR A 116 -0.63 0.69 -5.52
N LEU A 117 0.08 0.05 -4.60
CA LEU A 117 -0.56 -0.75 -3.55
C LEU A 117 -1.37 0.10 -2.57
N ALA A 118 -0.86 1.27 -2.18
CA ALA A 118 -1.57 2.17 -1.28
C ALA A 118 -2.82 2.76 -1.94
N LEU A 119 -2.70 3.26 -3.18
CA LEU A 119 -3.75 4.05 -3.84
C LEU A 119 -4.70 3.20 -4.69
N LEU A 120 -4.21 2.19 -5.39
CA LEU A 120 -5.01 1.33 -6.28
C LEU A 120 -5.26 -0.07 -5.69
N GLY A 121 -4.61 -0.42 -4.57
CA GLY A 121 -4.77 -1.73 -3.95
C GLY A 121 -4.26 -2.90 -4.79
N ARG A 122 -3.42 -2.63 -5.80
CA ARG A 122 -2.84 -3.62 -6.71
C ARG A 122 -1.40 -3.24 -7.07
N ALA A 123 -0.61 -4.22 -7.51
CA ALA A 123 0.71 -3.95 -8.06
C ALA A 123 0.60 -3.19 -9.41
N PRO A 124 1.59 -2.35 -9.77
CA PRO A 124 1.63 -1.71 -11.07
C PRO A 124 1.99 -2.71 -12.16
N GLN A 125 1.39 -2.55 -13.33
CA GLN A 125 1.85 -3.16 -14.57
C GLN A 125 3.22 -2.58 -14.97
N PRO A 126 4.00 -3.28 -15.81
CA PRO A 126 5.32 -2.80 -16.24
C PRO A 126 5.28 -1.39 -16.87
N ALA A 127 4.29 -1.12 -17.74
CA ALA A 127 4.12 0.19 -18.36
C ALA A 127 3.79 1.29 -17.33
N GLU A 128 2.93 0.99 -16.37
CA GLU A 128 2.55 1.89 -15.28
C GLU A 128 3.75 2.22 -14.37
N ALA A 129 4.54 1.21 -14.01
CA ALA A 129 5.74 1.40 -13.20
C ALA A 129 6.76 2.30 -13.92
N SER A 130 6.99 2.07 -15.22
CA SER A 130 7.88 2.90 -16.03
C SER A 130 7.37 4.34 -16.15
N ARG A 131 6.06 4.53 -16.37
CA ARG A 131 5.42 5.85 -16.44
C ARG A 131 5.56 6.62 -15.12
N PHE A 132 5.26 5.96 -14.00
CA PHE A 132 5.42 6.55 -12.67
C PHE A 132 6.86 7.02 -12.42
N LEU A 133 7.85 6.20 -12.78
CA LEU A 133 9.26 6.57 -12.63
C LEU A 133 9.64 7.74 -13.54
N ALA A 134 9.20 7.74 -14.80
CA ALA A 134 9.46 8.84 -15.72
C ALA A 134 8.85 10.17 -15.21
N THR A 135 7.61 10.16 -14.73
CA THR A 135 6.98 11.35 -14.14
C THR A 135 7.71 11.78 -12.87
N ARG A 136 8.09 10.83 -11.99
CA ARG A 136 8.85 11.15 -10.77
C ARG A 136 10.17 11.85 -11.07
N VAL A 137 10.90 11.39 -12.09
CA VAL A 137 12.18 11.99 -12.51
C VAL A 137 11.97 13.38 -13.12
N ARG A 138 10.92 13.55 -13.94
CA ARG A 138 10.66 14.81 -14.67
C ARG A 138 10.04 15.91 -13.79
N SER A 139 9.11 15.54 -12.92
CA SER A 139 8.20 16.48 -12.25
C SER A 139 8.10 16.26 -10.74
N GLY A 140 8.79 15.27 -10.19
CA GLY A 140 8.80 14.97 -8.78
C GLY A 140 7.75 13.92 -8.35
N LEU A 141 7.91 13.45 -7.11
CA LEU A 141 7.04 12.43 -6.53
C LEU A 141 5.58 12.88 -6.33
N PRO A 142 5.29 14.11 -5.87
CA PRO A 142 3.90 14.56 -5.68
C PRO A 142 3.09 14.51 -7.00
N THR A 143 3.69 14.94 -8.11
CA THR A 143 3.04 14.89 -9.43
C THR A 143 2.80 13.47 -9.89
N ALA A 144 3.73 12.54 -9.65
CA ALA A 144 3.56 11.13 -9.99
C ALA A 144 2.42 10.47 -9.19
N ILE A 145 2.17 10.91 -7.95
CA ILE A 145 1.05 10.46 -7.13
C ILE A 145 -0.26 11.05 -7.62
N ALA A 146 -0.29 12.35 -7.92
CA ALA A 146 -1.47 13.02 -8.47
C ALA A 146 -1.93 12.35 -9.78
N GLU A 147 -0.99 11.95 -10.63
CA GLU A 147 -1.29 11.22 -11.88
C GLU A 147 -1.94 9.84 -11.63
N ILE A 148 -1.63 9.17 -10.52
CA ILE A 148 -2.31 7.92 -10.13
C ILE A 148 -3.75 8.21 -9.68
N LEU A 149 -3.94 9.26 -8.87
CA LEU A 149 -5.25 9.64 -8.33
C LEU A 149 -6.22 10.13 -9.43
N ASP A 150 -5.69 10.83 -10.44
CA ASP A 150 -6.46 11.32 -11.60
C ASP A 150 -6.70 10.23 -12.66
N SER A 151 -6.17 9.02 -12.45
CA SER A 151 -6.34 7.94 -13.42
C SER A 151 -7.81 7.45 -13.48
N PRO A 152 -8.31 7.07 -14.67
CA PRO A 152 -9.64 6.49 -14.81
C PRO A 152 -9.79 5.16 -14.06
N ASP A 153 -8.68 4.45 -13.85
CA ASP A 153 -8.63 3.24 -13.03
C ASP A 153 -8.97 3.54 -11.57
N TYR A 154 -8.44 4.63 -11.01
CA TYR A 154 -8.76 5.04 -9.63
C TYR A 154 -10.24 5.42 -9.52
N ALA A 155 -10.72 6.26 -10.44
CA ALA A 155 -12.10 6.73 -10.45
C ALA A 155 -13.11 5.58 -10.62
N SER A 156 -12.87 4.63 -11.52
CA SER A 156 -13.74 3.47 -11.71
C SER A 156 -13.67 2.47 -10.55
N ALA A 157 -12.52 2.41 -9.86
CA ALA A 157 -12.29 1.48 -8.77
C ALA A 157 -12.99 1.85 -7.46
N PHE A 158 -12.92 3.14 -7.09
CA PHE A 158 -13.31 3.61 -5.76
C PHE A 158 -14.40 4.70 -5.80
N ALA A 159 -14.68 5.26 -6.98
CA ALA A 159 -15.52 6.46 -7.11
C ALA A 159 -15.03 7.56 -6.16
N ARG A 160 -15.95 8.37 -5.62
CA ARG A 160 -15.63 9.49 -4.71
C ARG A 160 -15.76 9.15 -3.23
N ASP A 161 -16.43 8.04 -2.92
CA ASP A 161 -16.93 7.75 -1.56
C ASP A 161 -16.29 6.51 -0.93
N THR A 162 -15.44 5.77 -1.66
CA THR A 162 -14.82 4.54 -1.17
C THR A 162 -13.37 4.77 -0.80
N VAL A 163 -12.97 4.33 0.39
CA VAL A 163 -11.57 4.33 0.80
C VAL A 163 -10.82 3.27 -0.03
N PRO A 164 -9.60 3.56 -0.54
CA PRO A 164 -8.81 2.56 -1.22
C PRO A 164 -8.62 1.30 -0.37
N TYR A 165 -8.70 0.14 -0.99
CA TYR A 165 -8.55 -1.15 -0.33
C TYR A 165 -7.83 -2.13 -1.24
N TRP A 166 -7.27 -3.18 -0.64
CA TRP A 166 -6.57 -4.23 -1.34
C TRP A 166 -7.52 -5.02 -2.24
N ARG A 167 -7.39 -4.85 -3.56
CA ARG A 167 -8.25 -5.47 -4.58
C ARG A 167 -7.51 -6.33 -5.59
N GLY A 168 -6.19 -6.12 -5.77
CA GLY A 168 -5.39 -6.80 -6.79
C GLY A 168 -5.13 -8.29 -6.53
N LEU A 169 -5.75 -8.87 -5.50
CA LEU A 169 -5.75 -10.31 -5.27
C LEU A 169 -6.88 -11.02 -6.02
N GLU A 170 -7.91 -10.29 -6.47
CA GLU A 170 -8.95 -10.82 -7.33
C GLU A 170 -8.59 -10.65 -8.80
N THR A 171 -9.04 -11.58 -9.64
CA THR A 171 -8.89 -11.46 -11.09
C THR A 171 -9.96 -10.50 -11.61
N SER A 172 -9.54 -9.47 -12.33
CA SER A 172 -10.43 -8.52 -12.99
C SER A 172 -10.08 -8.41 -14.47
N ASN A 173 -11.09 -8.16 -15.30
CA ASN A 173 -10.90 -7.96 -16.73
C ASN A 173 -9.90 -6.82 -16.99
N GLY A 174 -8.96 -7.03 -17.92
CA GLY A 174 -7.90 -6.07 -18.24
C GLY A 174 -6.65 -6.13 -17.35
N ILE A 175 -6.66 -6.88 -16.25
CA ILE A 175 -5.48 -7.05 -15.39
C ILE A 175 -4.81 -8.41 -15.66
N PRO A 176 -3.54 -8.44 -16.11
CA PRO A 176 -2.80 -9.68 -16.34
C PRO A 176 -2.61 -10.48 -15.05
N LEU A 177 -2.62 -11.82 -15.17
CA LEU A 177 -2.37 -12.72 -14.04
C LEU A 177 -1.01 -12.48 -13.37
N ALA A 178 -0.01 -12.02 -14.13
CA ALA A 178 1.29 -11.61 -13.60
C ALA A 178 1.17 -10.49 -12.55
N THR A 179 0.27 -9.52 -12.75
CA THR A 179 0.00 -8.44 -11.81
C THR A 179 -0.66 -8.96 -10.53
N VAL A 180 -1.58 -9.91 -10.67
CA VAL A 180 -2.26 -10.57 -9.53
C VAL A 180 -1.24 -11.36 -8.70
N ASN A 181 -0.38 -12.14 -9.34
CA ASN A 181 0.70 -12.88 -8.67
C ASN A 181 1.68 -11.94 -7.97
N LYS A 182 2.06 -10.83 -8.62
CA LYS A 182 2.92 -9.81 -8.02
C LYS A 182 2.27 -9.14 -6.81
N THR A 183 0.96 -8.86 -6.89
CA THR A 183 0.21 -8.33 -5.75
C THR A 183 0.19 -9.33 -4.59
N ALA A 184 -0.01 -10.62 -4.87
CA ALA A 184 0.00 -11.67 -3.86
C ALA A 184 1.37 -11.91 -3.22
N ALA A 185 2.46 -11.68 -3.96
CA ALA A 185 3.82 -11.72 -3.42
C ALA A 185 4.12 -10.52 -2.50
N LEU A 186 3.59 -9.35 -2.82
CA LEU A 186 3.79 -8.13 -2.03
C LEU A 186 2.85 -8.03 -0.81
N TYR A 187 1.73 -8.76 -0.82
CA TYR A 187 0.79 -8.75 0.30
C TYR A 187 1.28 -9.61 1.47
N GLY A 188 1.79 -8.96 2.50
CA GLY A 188 2.24 -9.58 3.76
C GLY A 188 1.13 -9.98 4.73
N GLY A 189 -0.15 -9.70 4.46
CA GLY A 189 -1.27 -9.92 5.39
C GLY A 189 -1.46 -8.78 6.40
N ASN A 190 -2.64 -8.71 7.04
CA ASN A 190 -2.99 -7.62 7.95
C ASN A 190 -2.06 -7.48 9.17
N ALA A 191 -1.45 -8.58 9.62
CA ALA A 191 -0.48 -8.57 10.73
C ALA A 191 0.86 -7.90 10.36
N ALA A 192 1.20 -7.82 9.07
CA ALA A 192 2.36 -7.04 8.61
C ALA A 192 2.10 -5.52 8.67
N LEU A 193 0.83 -5.10 8.79
CA LEU A 193 0.45 -3.69 8.95
C LEU A 193 0.43 -3.23 10.43
N LYS A 194 0.53 -4.15 11.40
CA LYS A 194 0.69 -3.79 12.82
C LYS A 194 2.01 -4.37 13.32
N PRO A 195 3.09 -3.58 13.46
CA PRO A 195 4.27 -4.10 14.15
C PRO A 195 3.87 -4.51 15.57
N ASN A 196 4.05 -5.79 15.89
CA ASN A 196 3.89 -6.26 17.26
C ASN A 196 5.08 -5.75 18.08
N PRO A 197 4.87 -5.00 19.18
CA PRO A 197 5.98 -4.48 19.99
C PRO A 197 6.87 -5.58 20.60
N LYS A 198 6.47 -6.87 20.56
CA LYS A 198 7.23 -7.99 21.12
C LYS A 198 8.20 -8.68 20.15
N SER A 199 8.30 -8.27 18.87
CA SER A 199 9.23 -8.91 17.92
C SER A 199 10.58 -8.20 17.77
N ALA A 200 10.93 -7.31 18.70
CA ALA A 200 12.19 -6.57 18.73
C ALA A 200 13.04 -6.93 19.98
N ALA A 201 13.01 -8.20 20.39
CA ALA A 201 13.85 -8.76 21.44
C ALA A 201 14.68 -9.92 20.88
#